data_AF-A0A0F9CXE3-F1
#
_entry.id   AF-A0A0F9CXE3-F1
#
_cell.length_a   1.000
_cell.length_b   1.000
_cell.length_c   1.000
_cell.angle_alpha   90.00
_cell.angle_beta   90.00
_cell.angle_gamma   90.00
#
_symmetry.space_group_name_H-M   'P 1'
#
loop_
_entity.id
_entity.type
_entity.pdbx_description
1 polymer ?
#
loop_
_entity_poly.entity_id
_entity_poly.type
_entity_poly.pdbx_seq_one_letter_code
_entity_poly.pdbx_strand_id
1 'polypeptide(L)'
;LDLVLKLTPPAPSSPEEIKEVIDGGIEEEEGATLVRVEGVKDDRQVRYDTYVSSPGLEESYERYQITHEACLTGHAAFLFVKLFVHERVKKTGVFVPETLSPDIRSFYFQEAAKFGINAVEVVETNL
;
A
#
# COMPACT_ATOMS: atom_id res chain seq x y z
N LEU A 1 19.70 -0.36 -19.04
CA LEU A 1 18.45 0.30 -18.63
C LEU A 1 17.86 1.10 -19.80
N ASP A 2 18.66 1.91 -20.49
CA ASP A 2 18.23 2.75 -21.63
C ASP A 2 17.47 2.01 -22.73
N LEU A 3 17.91 0.81 -23.11
CA LEU A 3 17.20 0.01 -24.12
C LEU A 3 15.84 -0.49 -23.62
N VAL A 4 15.74 -0.87 -22.34
CA VAL A 4 14.49 -1.33 -21.74
C VAL A 4 13.50 -0.17 -21.66
N LEU A 5 13.92 0.98 -21.13
CA LEU A 5 13.08 2.18 -21.06
C LEU A 5 12.63 2.69 -22.44
N LYS A 6 13.41 2.44 -23.49
CA LYS A 6 13.05 2.79 -24.87
C LYS A 6 12.04 1.84 -25.50
N LEU A 7 11.97 0.59 -25.03
CA LEU A 7 11.11 -0.46 -25.57
C LEU A 7 9.84 -0.67 -24.74
N THR A 8 9.86 -0.31 -23.46
CA THR A 8 8.68 -0.38 -22.59
C THR A 8 7.85 0.89 -22.78
N PRO A 9 6.61 0.80 -23.28
CA PRO A 9 5.72 1.96 -23.35
C PRO A 9 5.46 2.51 -21.93
N PRO A 10 5.17 3.82 -21.80
CA PRO A 10 4.77 4.37 -20.50
C PRO A 10 3.51 3.65 -20.00
N ALA A 11 3.39 3.55 -18.68
CA ALA A 11 2.16 3.06 -18.07
C ALA A 11 0.99 3.99 -18.45
N PRO A 12 -0.23 3.46 -18.67
CA PRO A 12 -1.40 4.26 -18.94
C PRO A 12 -1.65 5.23 -17.78
N SER A 13 -1.95 6.48 -18.10
CA SER A 13 -1.99 7.56 -17.11
C SER A 13 -3.24 8.43 -17.18
N SER A 14 -3.96 8.41 -18.31
CA SER A 14 -5.28 9.03 -18.41
C SER A 14 -6.40 8.01 -18.14
N PRO A 15 -7.58 8.46 -17.67
CA PRO A 15 -8.75 7.59 -17.52
C PRO A 15 -9.13 6.84 -18.79
N GLU A 16 -8.95 7.44 -19.97
CA GLU A 16 -9.25 6.82 -21.25
C GLU A 16 -8.25 5.70 -21.57
N GLU A 17 -6.94 5.96 -21.42
CA GLU A 17 -5.89 4.94 -21.64
C GLU A 17 -6.05 3.75 -20.69
N ILE A 18 -6.37 4.00 -19.42
CA ILE A 18 -6.58 2.94 -18.43
C ILE A 18 -7.82 2.13 -18.81
N LYS A 19 -8.89 2.78 -19.28
CA LYS A 19 -10.09 2.09 -19.76
C LYS A 19 -9.84 1.22 -20.98
N GLU A 20 -9.06 1.70 -21.95
CA GLU A 20 -8.69 0.90 -23.12
C GLU A 20 -7.94 -0.37 -22.72
N VAL A 21 -7.10 -0.29 -21.69
CA VAL A 21 -6.37 -1.45 -21.15
C VAL A 21 -7.31 -2.44 -20.47
N ILE A 22 -8.25 -1.96 -19.63
CA ILE A 22 -9.27 -2.80 -18.98
C ILE A 22 -10.16 -3.47 -20.03
N ASP A 23 -10.72 -2.68 -20.96
CA ASP A 23 -11.57 -3.17 -22.05
C ASP A 23 -10.80 -4.12 -23.00
N GLY A 24 -9.47 -4.03 -23.01
CA GLY A 24 -8.55 -4.90 -23.76
C GLY A 24 -8.39 -6.31 -23.18
N GLY A 25 -9.00 -6.61 -22.03
CA GLY A 25 -9.07 -7.95 -21.46
C GLY A 25 -8.14 -8.22 -20.27
N ILE A 26 -7.69 -7.18 -19.57
CA ILE A 26 -7.17 -7.38 -18.20
C ILE A 26 -8.37 -7.63 -17.30
N GLU A 27 -8.59 -8.89 -16.91
CA GLU A 27 -9.75 -9.30 -16.10
C GLU A 27 -9.56 -8.98 -14.61
N GLU A 28 -8.34 -9.12 -14.08
CA GLU A 28 -8.07 -8.92 -12.67
C GLU A 28 -6.59 -8.61 -12.42
N GLU A 29 -6.33 -7.53 -11.67
CA GLU A 29 -5.00 -7.21 -11.18
C GLU A 29 -5.14 -6.76 -9.72
N GLU A 30 -4.71 -7.62 -8.80
CA GLU A 30 -4.76 -7.40 -7.37
C GLU A 30 -3.34 -7.30 -6.78
N GLY A 31 -3.11 -6.24 -6.00
CA GLY A 31 -1.89 -6.07 -5.24
C GLY A 31 -1.97 -6.81 -3.90
N ALA A 32 -1.18 -7.88 -3.74
CA ALA A 32 -0.96 -8.53 -2.45
C ALA A 32 0.47 -8.29 -1.97
N THR A 33 0.63 -7.58 -0.85
CA THR A 33 1.94 -7.38 -0.22
C THR A 33 2.02 -8.16 1.09
N LEU A 34 3.04 -9.01 1.23
CA LEU A 34 3.37 -9.69 2.47
C LEU A 34 4.64 -9.09 3.09
N VAL A 35 4.53 -8.64 4.34
CA VAL A 35 5.69 -8.35 5.18
C VAL A 35 5.82 -9.47 6.21
N ARG A 36 6.89 -10.28 6.08
CA ARG A 36 7.23 -11.35 7.03
C ARG A 36 8.39 -10.91 7.92
N VAL A 37 8.18 -11.00 9.24
CA VAL A 37 9.20 -10.75 10.25
C VAL A 37 9.38 -12.00 11.09
N GLU A 38 10.57 -12.57 11.05
CA GLU A 38 10.96 -13.71 11.89
C GLU A 38 11.96 -13.25 12.94
N GLY A 39 11.82 -13.77 14.16
CA GLY A 39 12.71 -13.40 15.26
C GLY A 39 12.51 -14.25 16.49
N VAL A 40 13.17 -13.84 17.57
CA VAL A 40 13.05 -14.45 18.89
C VAL A 40 12.34 -13.47 19.82
N LYS A 41 11.29 -13.95 20.49
CA LYS A 41 10.57 -13.22 21.52
C LYS A 41 10.38 -14.15 22.71
N ASP A 42 10.80 -13.71 23.89
CA ASP A 42 10.73 -14.50 25.13
C ASP A 42 11.34 -15.91 24.97
N ASP A 43 12.54 -15.98 24.38
CA ASP A 43 13.30 -17.20 24.06
C ASP A 43 12.60 -18.20 23.12
N ARG A 44 11.55 -17.78 22.40
CA ARG A 44 10.83 -18.59 21.41
C ARG A 44 10.95 -17.99 20.02
N GLN A 45 11.05 -18.86 19.02
CA GLN A 45 10.92 -18.42 17.64
C GLN A 45 9.50 -17.93 17.37
N VAL A 46 9.38 -16.78 16.72
CA VAL A 46 8.11 -16.18 16.33
C VAL A 46 8.20 -15.63 14.91
N ARG A 47 7.11 -15.76 14.15
CA ARG A 47 6.91 -15.17 12.83
C ARG A 47 5.66 -14.31 12.86
N TYR A 48 5.80 -13.11 12.34
CA TYR A 48 4.70 -12.19 12.07
C TYR A 48 4.56 -12.05 10.57
N ASP A 49 3.39 -12.39 10.04
CA ASP A 49 3.03 -12.18 8.64
C ASP A 49 1.97 -11.09 8.57
N THR A 50 2.31 -9.95 7.95
CA THR A 50 1.34 -8.89 7.67
C THR A 50 0.98 -8.90 6.20
N TYR A 51 -0.28 -9.21 5.91
CA TYR A 51 -0.87 -9.18 4.58
C TYR A 51 -1.54 -7.84 4.35
N VAL A 52 -1.14 -7.13 3.31
CA VAL A 52 -1.77 -5.89 2.87
C VAL A 52 -2.57 -6.15 1.60
N SER A 53 -3.83 -5.77 1.62
CA SER A 53 -4.72 -5.73 0.46
C SER A 53 -5.17 -4.30 0.17
N SER A 54 -5.45 -4.02 -1.09
CA SER A 54 -5.98 -2.75 -1.59
C SER A 54 -6.91 -3.00 -2.76
N PRO A 55 -7.74 -2.02 -3.15
CA PRO A 55 -8.55 -2.13 -4.37
C PRO A 55 -7.74 -2.54 -5.59
N GLY A 56 -8.24 -3.50 -6.37
CA GLY A 56 -7.65 -3.92 -7.64
C GLY A 56 -7.85 -2.90 -8.76
N LEU A 57 -7.41 -3.22 -9.99
CA LEU A 57 -7.44 -2.30 -11.13
C LEU A 57 -8.86 -1.79 -11.43
N GLU A 58 -9.84 -2.68 -11.58
CA GLU A 58 -11.22 -2.31 -11.88
C GLU A 58 -11.83 -1.46 -10.76
N GLU A 59 -11.74 -1.92 -9.50
CA GLU A 59 -12.29 -1.21 -8.34
C GLU A 59 -11.66 0.20 -8.18
N SER A 60 -10.34 0.31 -8.40
CA SER A 60 -9.62 1.59 -8.37
C SER A 60 -10.08 2.51 -9.50
N TYR A 61 -10.26 1.97 -10.70
CA TYR A 61 -10.75 2.74 -11.84
C TYR A 61 -12.19 3.23 -11.62
N GLU A 62 -13.10 2.36 -11.20
CA GLU A 62 -14.50 2.72 -10.94
C GLU A 62 -14.63 3.83 -9.89
N ARG A 63 -13.82 3.78 -8.83
CA ARG A 63 -13.90 4.75 -7.73
C ARG A 63 -13.17 6.06 -8.00
N TYR A 64 -12.02 5.98 -8.65
CA TYR A 64 -11.05 7.07 -8.67
C TYR A 64 -10.50 7.40 -10.06
N GLN A 65 -10.84 6.60 -11.08
CA GLN A 65 -10.36 6.76 -12.47
C GLN A 65 -8.84 6.71 -12.59
N ILE A 66 -8.20 5.89 -11.73
CA ILE A 66 -6.75 5.66 -11.68
C ILE A 66 -6.46 4.16 -11.58
N THR A 67 -5.22 3.76 -11.84
CA THR A 67 -4.78 2.38 -11.64
C THR A 67 -4.68 2.02 -10.17
N HIS A 68 -4.66 0.73 -9.86
CA HIS A 68 -4.47 0.24 -8.49
C HIS A 68 -3.11 0.58 -7.88
N GLU A 69 -2.03 0.65 -8.68
CA GLU A 69 -0.72 1.17 -8.22
C GLU A 69 -0.81 2.63 -7.80
N ALA A 70 -1.43 3.47 -8.64
CA ALA A 70 -1.62 4.88 -8.35
C ALA A 70 -2.53 5.06 -7.13
N CYS A 71 -3.53 4.19 -6.98
CA CYS A 71 -4.38 4.13 -5.80
C CYS A 71 -3.56 3.83 -4.54
N LEU A 72 -2.83 2.73 -4.48
CA LEU A 72 -2.07 2.34 -3.29
C LEU A 72 -0.97 3.35 -2.93
N THR A 73 -0.15 3.74 -3.91
CA THR A 73 0.98 4.65 -3.68
C THR A 73 0.52 6.09 -3.41
N GLY A 74 -0.48 6.57 -4.15
CA GLY A 74 -1.06 7.91 -3.98
C GLY A 74 -1.78 8.06 -2.65
N HIS A 75 -2.60 7.09 -2.26
CA HIS A 75 -3.26 7.11 -0.95
C HIS A 75 -2.24 6.99 0.19
N ALA A 76 -1.16 6.22 0.04
CA ALA A 76 -0.13 6.16 1.06
C ALA A 76 0.52 7.54 1.31
N ALA A 77 0.85 8.27 0.24
CA ALA A 77 1.36 9.64 0.35
C ALA A 77 0.33 10.59 0.98
N PHE A 78 -0.93 10.53 0.54
CA PHE A 78 -2.01 11.33 1.12
C PHE A 78 -2.21 11.07 2.61
N LEU A 79 -2.27 9.80 3.01
CA LEU A 79 -2.45 9.38 4.40
C LEU A 79 -1.27 9.81 5.28
N PHE A 80 -0.05 9.77 4.74
CA PHE A 80 1.12 10.27 5.46
C PHE A 80 1.00 11.78 5.73
N VAL A 81 0.60 12.58 4.74
CA VAL A 81 0.32 14.02 4.91
C VAL A 81 -0.81 14.25 5.92
N LYS A 82 -1.84 13.40 5.90
CA LYS A 82 -2.97 13.46 6.84
C LYS A 82 -2.53 13.32 8.29
N LEU A 83 -1.46 12.58 8.59
CA LEU A 83 -0.90 12.50 9.95
C LEU A 83 -0.46 13.88 10.47
N PHE A 84 0.04 14.76 9.62
CA PHE A 84 0.45 16.12 10.01
C PHE A 84 -0.76 17.03 10.17
N VAL A 85 -1.74 16.94 9.26
CA VAL A 85 -2.98 17.73 9.33
C VAL A 85 -3.75 17.44 10.63
N HIS A 86 -3.73 16.19 11.10
CA HIS A 86 -4.32 15.78 12.37
C HIS A 86 -3.37 15.88 13.58
N GLU A 87 -2.23 16.56 13.44
CA GLU A 87 -1.22 16.76 14.48
C GLU A 87 -0.73 15.45 15.16
N ARG A 88 -0.79 14.32 14.47
CA ARG A 88 -0.32 13.02 14.98
C ARG A 88 1.21 12.98 15.00
N VAL A 89 1.84 13.54 13.98
CA VAL A 89 3.30 13.67 13.90
C VAL A 89 3.72 15.08 14.28
N LYS A 90 4.37 15.21 15.44
CA LYS A 90 4.92 16.50 15.96
C LYS A 90 6.44 16.57 15.93
N LYS A 91 7.09 15.47 15.53
CA LYS A 91 8.55 15.37 15.46
C LYS A 91 9.07 16.19 14.28
N THR A 92 10.12 16.97 14.52
CA THR A 92 10.86 17.68 13.48
C THR A 92 12.06 16.86 13.01
N GLY A 93 12.49 17.08 11.77
CA GLY A 93 13.63 16.40 11.14
C GLY A 93 13.22 15.38 10.09
N VAL A 94 14.18 14.55 9.67
CA VAL A 94 13.97 13.48 8.69
C VAL A 94 13.70 12.18 9.43
N PHE A 95 12.65 11.48 9.04
CA PHE A 95 12.26 10.20 9.62
C PHE A 95 11.56 9.36 8.58
N VAL A 96 11.61 8.05 8.80
CA VAL A 96 10.95 7.05 7.97
C VAL A 96 9.73 6.48 8.72
N PRO A 97 8.70 5.99 8.02
CA PRO A 97 7.45 5.52 8.64
C PRO A 97 7.64 4.46 9.75
N GLU A 98 8.70 3.66 9.68
CA GLU A 98 9.05 2.62 10.65
C GLU A 98 9.40 3.19 12.02
N THR A 99 9.77 4.48 12.09
CA THR A 99 10.07 5.17 13.35
C THR A 99 8.83 5.75 14.03
N LEU A 100 7.65 5.64 13.40
CA LEU A 100 6.40 6.12 13.96
C LEU A 100 5.94 5.22 15.11
N SER A 101 5.43 5.85 16.17
CA SER A 101 4.91 5.14 17.32
C SER A 101 3.69 4.27 16.94
N PRO A 102 3.42 3.20 17.71
CA PRO A 102 2.30 2.31 17.42
C PRO A 102 0.95 3.03 17.27
N ASP A 103 0.66 4.05 18.09
CA ASP A 103 -0.59 4.80 18.05
C ASP A 103 -0.76 5.61 16.76
N ILE A 104 0.32 6.22 16.24
CA ILE A 104 0.30 6.94 14.96
C ILE A 104 0.08 5.95 13.82
N ARG A 105 0.76 4.79 13.86
CA ARG A 105 0.59 3.73 12.85
C ARG A 105 -0.83 3.16 12.88
N SER A 106 -1.42 2.94 14.06
CA SER A 106 -2.81 2.52 14.19
C SER A 106 -3.77 3.53 13.58
N PHE A 107 -3.57 4.83 13.82
CA PHE A 107 -4.39 5.87 13.18
C PHE A 107 -4.24 5.85 11.64
N TYR A 108 -3.02 5.68 11.13
CA TYR A 108 -2.78 5.54 9.69
C TYR A 108 -3.59 4.39 9.10
N PHE A 109 -3.52 3.18 9.68
CA PHE A 109 -4.25 2.02 9.16
C PHE A 109 -5.77 2.15 9.29
N GLN A 110 -6.27 2.82 10.35
CA GLN A 110 -7.70 3.14 10.48
C GLN A 110 -8.19 4.08 9.37
N GLU A 111 -7.38 5.07 8.99
CA GLU A 111 -7.72 5.94 7.87
C GLU A 111 -7.56 5.24 6.51
N ALA A 112 -6.55 4.36 6.36
CA ALA A 112 -6.33 3.57 5.16
C ALA A 112 -7.51 2.62 4.85
N ALA A 113 -8.07 1.99 5.88
CA ALA A 113 -9.21 1.08 5.74
C ALA A 113 -10.44 1.75 5.10
N LYS A 114 -10.60 3.08 5.25
CA LYS A 114 -11.69 3.85 4.60
C LYS A 114 -11.58 3.89 3.08
N PHE A 115 -10.40 3.60 2.53
CA PHE A 115 -10.13 3.48 1.10
C PHE A 115 -10.05 2.02 0.63
N GLY A 116 -10.42 1.06 1.48
CA GLY A 116 -10.29 -0.36 1.18
C GLY A 116 -8.88 -0.93 1.34
N ILE A 117 -7.93 -0.15 1.90
CA ILE A 117 -6.56 -0.61 2.15
C ILE A 117 -6.50 -1.21 3.55
N ASN A 118 -6.29 -2.52 3.63
CA ASN A 118 -6.32 -3.27 4.88
C ASN A 118 -4.99 -3.96 5.15
N ALA A 119 -4.61 -4.06 6.42
CA ALA A 119 -3.45 -4.82 6.87
C ALA A 119 -3.89 -5.84 7.93
N VAL A 120 -3.66 -7.12 7.66
CA VAL A 120 -4.01 -8.24 8.54
C VAL A 120 -2.74 -8.92 9.02
N GLU A 121 -2.55 -8.97 10.34
CA GLU A 121 -1.40 -9.62 10.96
C GLU A 121 -1.77 -11.05 11.43
N VAL A 122 -0.92 -12.01 11.10
CA VAL A 122 -0.97 -13.38 11.59
C VAL A 122 0.33 -13.67 12.35
N VAL A 123 0.20 -14.24 13.54
CA VAL A 123 1.33 -14.53 14.43
C VAL A 123 1.48 -16.05 14.62
N GLU A 124 2.65 -16.57 14.26
CA GLU A 124 3.01 -17.98 14.41
C GLU A 124 4.11 -18.10 15.47
N THR A 125 3.86 -18.91 16.51
CA THR A 125 4.76 -19.07 17.68
C THR A 125 5.28 -20.50 17.87
N ASN A 126 4.91 -21.41 16.97
CA ASN A 126 5.34 -22.81 16.95
C ASN A 126 6.19 -23.05 15.69
N LEU A 127 7.36 -22.42 15.62
CA LEU A 127 8.32 -22.56 14.51
C LEU A 127 9.42 -23.59 14.83
#